data_AF-A0A2D5BW83-F1
#
_entry.id   AF-A0A2D5BW83-F1
#
_cell.length_a   1.000
_cell.length_b   1.000
_cell.length_c   1.000
_cell.angle_alpha   90.00
_cell.angle_beta   90.00
_cell.angle_gamma   90.00
#
_symmetry.space_group_name_H-M   'P 1'
#
loop_
_entity.id
_entity.type
_entity.pdbx_description
1 polymer ?
#
loop_
_entity_poly.entity_id
_entity_poly.type
_entity_poly.pdbx_seq_one_letter_code
_entity_poly.pdbx_strand_id
1 'polypeptide(L)'
;MMLKLMWLNLYSQDSKVYKHLKLILLQVMIRLQKHQHQRYQVMKWLSNFIKEQITEANDYKRTRQYNKLTPRMKRAVDMVFKAADRNADVIANFEKNVNAAAKKFGVQKQDLMKYFDKETLTILRR
;
A
#
# COMPACT_ATOMS: atom_id res chain seq x y z
N MET A 1 15.35 -11.99 8.85
CA MET A 1 15.99 -12.93 9.80
C MET A 1 17.00 -12.23 10.72
N MET A 2 17.89 -11.38 10.21
CA MET A 2 18.87 -10.60 10.99
C MET A 2 18.29 -9.73 12.13
N LEU A 3 17.17 -9.03 11.88
CA LEU A 3 16.52 -8.19 12.90
C LEU A 3 16.01 -8.98 14.12
N LYS A 4 15.66 -10.27 13.93
CA LYS A 4 15.15 -11.15 14.98
C LYS A 4 16.27 -11.62 15.92
N LEU A 5 17.49 -11.75 15.38
CA LEU A 5 18.69 -12.15 16.12
C LEU A 5 19.32 -10.98 16.88
N MET A 6 19.32 -9.77 16.29
CA MET A 6 19.71 -8.54 17.03
C MET A 6 18.78 -8.26 18.23
N TRP A 7 17.51 -8.68 18.15
CA TRP A 7 16.52 -8.50 19.21
C TRP A 7 16.71 -9.41 20.44
N LEU A 8 17.36 -10.57 20.28
CA LEU A 8 17.62 -11.50 21.38
C LEU A 8 18.84 -11.10 22.22
N ASN A 9 19.76 -10.30 21.66
CA ASN A 9 21.09 -10.06 22.25
C ASN A 9 21.20 -8.79 23.12
N LEU A 10 20.10 -8.05 23.33
CA LEU A 10 20.06 -6.78 24.08
C LEU A 10 19.39 -6.92 25.46
N TYR A 11 19.43 -8.12 26.06
CA TYR A 11 18.50 -8.50 27.12
C TYR A 11 19.16 -8.77 28.47
N SER A 12 19.36 -7.72 29.27
CA SER A 12 19.36 -7.83 30.74
C SER A 12 19.27 -6.43 31.35
N GLN A 13 18.09 -6.03 31.85
CA GLN A 13 17.93 -5.13 33.01
C GLN A 13 16.49 -5.25 33.57
N ASP A 14 16.40 -5.60 34.86
CA ASP A 14 15.19 -6.03 35.58
C ASP A 14 14.32 -4.87 36.13
N SER A 15 14.20 -3.75 35.40
CA SER A 15 13.39 -2.61 35.84
C SER A 15 12.01 -2.58 35.15
N LYS A 16 10.96 -2.20 35.90
CA LYS A 16 9.60 -1.97 35.37
C LYS A 16 9.58 -1.00 34.20
N VAL A 17 10.49 -0.02 34.19
CA VAL A 17 10.62 0.99 33.13
C VAL A 17 11.08 0.33 31.82
N TYR A 18 12.07 -0.57 31.86
CA TYR A 18 12.53 -1.29 30.66
C TYR A 18 11.46 -2.21 30.08
N LYS A 19 10.67 -2.88 30.93
CA LYS A 19 9.53 -3.71 30.48
C LYS A 19 8.48 -2.86 29.73
N HIS A 20 8.17 -1.67 30.23
CA HIS A 20 7.23 -0.74 29.59
C HIS A 20 7.79 -0.19 28.26
N LEU A 21 9.04 0.27 28.24
CA LEU A 21 9.70 0.74 27.01
C LEU A 21 9.79 -0.35 25.95
N LYS A 22 10.06 -1.60 26.36
CA LYS A 22 10.07 -2.76 25.46
C LYS A 22 8.69 -3.02 24.84
N LEU A 23 7.62 -2.91 25.63
CA LEU A 23 6.24 -3.05 25.15
C LEU A 23 5.90 -1.98 24.11
N ILE A 24 6.29 -0.73 24.35
CA ILE A 24 6.12 0.36 23.39
C ILE A 24 6.89 0.07 22.10
N LEU A 25 8.17 -0.29 22.21
CA LEU A 25 9.02 -0.63 21.06
C LEU A 25 8.45 -1.81 20.27
N LEU A 26 7.97 -2.86 20.94
CA LEU A 26 7.33 -4.01 20.30
C LEU A 26 6.04 -3.60 19.58
N GLN A 27 5.21 -2.75 20.19
CA GLN A 27 3.97 -2.26 19.59
C GLN A 27 4.23 -1.39 18.36
N VAL A 28 5.32 -0.61 18.36
CA VAL A 28 5.77 0.18 17.20
C VAL A 28 6.26 -0.76 16.09
N MET A 29 7.10 -1.75 16.42
CA MET A 29 7.61 -2.73 15.46
C MET A 29 6.48 -3.55 14.81
N ILE A 30 5.50 -3.99 15.58
CA ILE A 30 4.32 -4.69 15.07
C ILE A 30 3.52 -3.80 14.10
N ARG A 31 3.30 -2.53 14.47
CA ARG A 31 2.61 -1.56 13.60
C ARG A 31 3.38 -1.32 12.29
N LEU A 32 4.69 -1.16 12.36
CA LEU A 32 5.57 -0.99 11.19
C LEU A 32 5.53 -2.24 10.30
N GLN A 33 5.64 -3.43 10.88
CA GLN A 33 5.63 -4.69 10.13
C GLN A 33 4.28 -4.92 9.43
N LYS A 34 3.16 -4.63 10.10
CA LYS A 34 1.82 -4.70 9.50
C LYS A 34 1.69 -3.74 8.31
N HIS A 35 2.19 -2.51 8.44
CA HIS A 35 2.18 -1.52 7.38
C HIS A 35 3.04 -1.95 6.17
N GLN A 36 4.22 -2.52 6.40
CA GLN A 36 5.08 -3.05 5.32
C GLN A 36 4.41 -4.23 4.59
N HIS A 37 3.80 -5.16 5.32
CA HIS A 37 3.07 -6.28 4.72
C HIS A 37 1.88 -5.80 3.88
N GLN A 38 1.09 -4.84 4.37
CA GLN A 38 -0.03 -4.27 3.61
C GLN A 38 0.43 -3.63 2.30
N ARG A 39 1.51 -2.83 2.33
CA ARG A 39 2.11 -2.25 1.12
C ARG A 39 2.55 -3.32 0.15
N TYR A 40 3.24 -4.36 0.61
CA TYR A 40 3.67 -5.46 -0.24
C TYR A 40 2.49 -6.15 -0.94
N GLN A 41 1.39 -6.41 -0.22
CA GLN A 41 0.21 -7.04 -0.79
C GLN A 41 -0.45 -6.18 -1.86
N VAL A 42 -0.50 -4.85 -1.67
CA VAL A 42 -1.05 -3.91 -2.66
C VAL A 42 -0.19 -3.86 -3.92
N MET A 43 1.14 -3.82 -3.77
CA MET A 43 2.07 -3.82 -4.92
C MET A 43 1.97 -5.12 -5.71
N LYS A 44 1.96 -6.25 -5.00
CA LYS A 44 1.81 -7.58 -5.60
C LYS A 44 0.46 -7.71 -6.32
N TRP A 45 -0.62 -7.27 -5.67
CA TRP A 45 -1.95 -7.28 -6.28
C TRP A 45 -1.99 -6.40 -7.53
N LEU A 46 -1.50 -5.17 -7.48
CA LEU A 46 -1.55 -4.28 -8.64
C LEU A 46 -0.78 -4.87 -9.83
N SER A 47 0.40 -5.43 -9.58
CA SER A 47 1.18 -6.15 -10.60
C SER A 47 0.36 -7.29 -11.22
N ASN A 48 -0.26 -8.13 -10.40
CA ASN A 48 -1.06 -9.26 -10.89
C ASN A 48 -2.34 -8.79 -11.59
N PHE A 49 -3.03 -7.79 -11.05
CA PHE A 49 -4.23 -7.21 -11.63
C PHE A 49 -3.97 -6.65 -13.02
N ILE A 50 -2.86 -5.93 -13.21
CA ILE A 50 -2.46 -5.40 -14.51
C ILE A 50 -2.09 -6.52 -15.49
N LYS A 51 -1.39 -7.56 -15.02
CA LYS A 51 -0.95 -8.67 -15.87
C LYS A 51 -2.06 -9.63 -16.26
N GLU A 52 -3.01 -9.90 -15.36
CA GLU A 52 -3.95 -11.02 -15.47
C GLU A 52 -5.41 -10.58 -15.69
N GLN A 53 -5.81 -9.40 -15.18
CA GLN A 53 -7.22 -8.97 -15.17
C GLN A 53 -7.52 -7.76 -16.06
N ILE A 54 -6.52 -7.09 -16.63
CA ILE A 54 -6.78 -6.11 -17.70
C ILE A 54 -6.94 -6.88 -19.01
N THR A 55 -8.08 -7.53 -19.18
CA THR A 55 -8.57 -7.93 -20.49
C THR A 55 -8.97 -6.69 -21.31
N GLU A 56 -9.39 -5.61 -20.63
CA GLU A 56 -9.66 -4.29 -21.21
C GLU A 56 -9.16 -3.16 -20.30
N ALA A 57 -8.58 -2.10 -20.89
CA ALA A 57 -7.87 -1.00 -20.21
C ALA A 57 -8.66 -0.18 -19.15
N ASN A 58 -9.91 -0.55 -18.84
CA ASN A 58 -10.83 0.24 -18.02
C ASN A 58 -11.63 -0.58 -17.00
N ASP A 59 -11.35 -1.87 -16.78
CA ASP A 59 -12.17 -2.71 -15.89
C ASP A 59 -12.26 -2.20 -14.45
N TYR A 60 -11.20 -1.57 -13.94
CA TYR A 60 -11.19 -0.91 -12.63
C TYR A 60 -12.24 0.21 -12.49
N LYS A 61 -12.73 0.79 -13.59
CA LYS A 61 -13.75 1.85 -13.55
C LYS A 61 -15.14 1.33 -13.22
N ARG A 62 -15.37 0.02 -13.38
CA ARG A 62 -16.66 -0.64 -13.11
C ARG A 62 -16.84 -0.98 -11.64
N THR A 63 -15.80 -0.82 -10.82
CA THR A 63 -15.85 -1.24 -9.42
C THR A 63 -16.64 -0.27 -8.55
N ARG A 64 -17.22 -0.81 -7.47
CA ARG A 64 -17.99 -0.02 -6.51
C ARG A 64 -17.13 1.06 -5.83
N GLN A 65 -15.84 0.80 -5.63
CA GLN A 65 -14.99 1.77 -4.93
C GLN A 65 -14.60 2.91 -5.86
N TYR A 66 -14.31 2.64 -7.13
CA TYR A 66 -14.07 3.68 -8.12
C TYR A 66 -15.28 4.61 -8.24
N ASN A 67 -16.48 4.04 -8.30
CA ASN A 67 -17.71 4.83 -8.48
C ASN A 67 -18.02 5.79 -7.32
N LYS A 68 -17.56 5.49 -6.10
CA LYS A 68 -17.71 6.37 -4.92
C LYS A 68 -16.73 7.55 -4.88
N LEU A 69 -15.73 7.57 -5.77
CA LEU A 69 -14.71 8.61 -5.77
C LEU A 69 -15.24 9.94 -6.31
N THR A 70 -14.71 11.04 -5.78
CA THR A 70 -14.93 12.37 -6.36
C THR A 70 -14.29 12.47 -7.76
N PRO A 71 -14.76 13.37 -8.64
CA PRO A 71 -14.20 13.51 -9.99
C PRO A 71 -12.68 13.74 -10.00
N ARG A 72 -12.15 14.50 -9.03
CA ARG A 72 -10.71 14.74 -8.88
C ARG A 72 -9.95 13.47 -8.52
N MET A 73 -10.49 12.68 -7.60
CA MET A 73 -9.87 11.43 -7.18
C MET A 73 -9.92 10.37 -8.29
N LYS A 74 -11.01 10.30 -9.07
CA LYS A 74 -11.10 9.45 -10.26
C LYS A 74 -9.99 9.73 -11.26
N ARG A 75 -9.74 11.01 -11.57
CA ARG A 75 -8.64 11.41 -12.49
C ARG A 75 -7.26 11.01 -11.96
N ALA A 76 -7.06 11.09 -10.65
CA ALA A 76 -5.80 10.66 -10.03
C ALA A 76 -5.61 9.14 -10.13
N VAL A 77 -6.65 8.36 -9.84
CA VAL A 77 -6.66 6.91 -9.99
C VAL A 77 -6.42 6.49 -11.44
N ASP A 78 -7.12 7.11 -12.39
CA ASP A 78 -6.94 6.87 -13.83
C ASP A 78 -5.49 7.09 -14.29
N MET A 79 -4.84 8.14 -13.78
CA MET A 79 -3.44 8.42 -14.11
C MET A 79 -2.50 7.33 -13.60
N VAL A 80 -2.74 6.81 -12.40
CA VAL A 80 -1.93 5.73 -11.81
C VAL A 80 -2.10 4.44 -12.61
N PHE A 81 -3.34 4.05 -12.95
CA PHE A 81 -3.59 2.86 -13.78
C PHE A 81 -2.98 3.00 -15.18
N LYS A 82 -3.14 4.15 -15.85
CA LYS A 82 -2.53 4.41 -17.16
C LYS A 82 -0.99 4.37 -17.14
N ALA A 83 -0.38 4.82 -16.06
CA ALA A 83 1.08 4.77 -15.91
C ALA A 83 1.59 3.35 -15.64
N ALA A 84 0.75 2.49 -15.08
CA ALA A 84 1.09 1.12 -14.74
C ALA A 84 0.94 0.19 -15.96
N ASP A 85 -0.06 0.41 -16.81
CA ASP A 85 -0.26 -0.29 -18.10
C ASP A 85 0.95 -0.18 -19.05
N ARG A 86 1.72 0.92 -18.96
CA ARG A 86 2.83 1.22 -19.88
C ARG A 86 4.20 0.70 -19.44
N ASN A 87 4.34 0.23 -18.20
CA ASN A 87 5.65 -0.03 -17.61
C ASN A 87 5.78 -1.49 -17.14
N ALA A 88 6.83 -2.18 -17.59
CA ALA A 88 7.12 -3.56 -17.18
C ALA A 88 7.37 -3.70 -15.66
N ASP A 89 7.86 -2.65 -15.00
CA ASP A 89 8.10 -2.62 -13.55
C ASP A 89 7.14 -1.67 -12.83
N VAL A 90 5.87 -2.08 -12.78
CA VAL A 90 4.80 -1.38 -12.07
C VAL A 90 5.15 -1.18 -10.60
N ILE A 91 5.78 -2.18 -9.97
CA ILE A 91 6.05 -2.20 -8.53
C ILE A 91 7.06 -1.11 -8.16
N ALA A 92 8.16 -0.98 -8.91
CA ALA A 92 9.18 0.02 -8.63
C ALA A 92 8.67 1.46 -8.82
N ASN A 93 7.70 1.67 -9.71
CA ASN A 93 7.24 3.01 -10.09
C ASN A 93 5.88 3.39 -9.50
N PHE A 94 5.15 2.48 -8.86
CA PHE A 94 3.81 2.75 -8.34
C PHE A 94 3.81 3.94 -7.37
N GLU A 95 4.71 3.99 -6.40
CA GLU A 95 4.75 5.10 -5.45
C GLU A 95 5.05 6.44 -6.10
N LYS A 96 5.92 6.44 -7.12
CA LYS A 96 6.23 7.64 -7.91
C LYS A 96 4.99 8.11 -8.67
N ASN A 97 4.26 7.17 -9.29
CA ASN A 97 3.03 7.46 -10.03
C ASN A 97 1.93 7.98 -9.10
N VAL A 98 1.76 7.38 -7.91
CA VAL A 98 0.80 7.86 -6.90
C VAL A 98 1.19 9.26 -6.41
N ASN A 99 2.46 9.52 -6.13
CA ASN A 99 2.94 10.84 -5.73
C ASN A 99 2.68 11.89 -6.83
N ALA A 100 2.98 11.55 -8.08
CA ALA A 100 2.77 12.41 -9.23
C ALA A 100 1.27 12.72 -9.44
N ALA A 101 0.41 11.70 -9.36
CA ALA A 101 -1.04 11.86 -9.48
C ALA A 101 -1.61 12.69 -8.32
N ALA A 102 -1.17 12.43 -7.09
CA ALA A 102 -1.58 13.20 -5.90
C ALA A 102 -1.27 14.69 -6.08
N LYS A 103 -0.04 15.01 -6.49
CA LYS A 103 0.39 16.38 -6.74
C LYS A 103 -0.38 17.03 -7.89
N LYS A 104 -0.55 16.31 -9.01
CA LYS A 104 -1.21 16.83 -10.22
C LYS A 104 -2.69 17.17 -10.01
N PHE A 105 -3.42 16.33 -9.29
CA PHE A 105 -4.87 16.53 -9.08
C PHE A 105 -5.20 17.17 -7.73
N GLY A 106 -4.17 17.50 -6.93
CA GLY A 106 -4.29 18.13 -5.62
C GLY A 106 -5.10 17.28 -4.64
N VAL A 107 -4.87 15.96 -4.64
CA VAL A 107 -5.50 15.01 -3.72
C VAL A 107 -4.47 14.49 -2.75
N GLN A 108 -4.90 14.05 -1.57
CA GLN A 108 -3.97 13.52 -0.58
C GLN A 108 -3.44 12.15 -1.02
N LYS A 109 -2.13 11.97 -0.97
CA LYS A 109 -1.47 10.68 -1.27
C LYS A 109 -2.08 9.54 -0.44
N GLN A 110 -2.35 9.80 0.84
CA GLN A 110 -2.90 8.80 1.75
C GLN A 110 -4.27 8.30 1.29
N ASP A 111 -5.10 9.17 0.70
CA ASP A 111 -6.43 8.78 0.23
C ASP A 111 -6.37 7.94 -1.05
N LEU A 112 -5.42 8.24 -1.95
CA LEU A 112 -5.09 7.37 -3.07
C LEU A 112 -4.63 5.99 -2.60
N MET A 113 -3.69 5.93 -1.64
CA MET A 113 -3.22 4.66 -1.09
C MET A 113 -4.37 3.86 -0.45
N LYS A 114 -5.20 4.52 0.37
CA LYS A 114 -6.40 3.90 0.96
C LYS A 114 -7.39 3.37 -0.09
N TYR A 115 -7.52 4.05 -1.23
CA TYR A 115 -8.34 3.55 -2.34
C TYR A 115 -7.79 2.23 -2.87
N PHE A 116 -6.49 2.18 -3.21
CA PHE A 116 -5.86 0.97 -3.73
C PHE A 116 -5.86 -0.17 -2.71
N ASP A 117 -5.70 0.12 -1.42
CA ASP A 117 -5.85 -0.86 -0.34
C ASP A 117 -7.24 -1.49 -0.34
N LYS A 118 -8.30 -0.67 -0.43
CA LYS A 118 -9.69 -1.14 -0.45
C LYS A 118 -10.03 -1.91 -1.72
N GLU A 119 -9.49 -1.48 -2.85
CA GLU A 119 -9.69 -2.14 -4.13
C GLU A 119 -9.07 -3.54 -4.13
N THR A 120 -7.84 -3.64 -3.65
CA THR A 120 -7.13 -4.91 -3.43
C THR A 120 -7.96 -5.87 -2.56
N LEU A 121 -8.47 -5.41 -1.41
CA LEU A 121 -9.28 -6.22 -0.51
C LEU A 121 -10.64 -6.63 -1.10
N THR A 122 -11.23 -5.79 -1.95
CA THR A 122 -12.55 -6.06 -2.55
C THR A 122 -12.45 -7.14 -3.62
N ILE A 123 -11.36 -7.14 -4.41
CA ILE A 123 -11.15 -8.09 -5.49
C ILE A 123 -10.58 -9.43 -4.99
N LEU A 124 -9.70 -9.42 -4.00
CA LEU A 124 -9.18 -10.64 -3.37
C LEU A 124 -10.22 -11.45 -2.58
N ARG A 125 -11.40 -10.87 -2.31
CA ARG A 125 -12.50 -11.51 -1.57
C ARG A 125 -13.66 -11.97 -2.48
N ARG A 126 -13.49 -11.85 -3.81
CA ARG A 126 -14.35 -12.51 -4.79
C ARG A 126 -13.75 -13.86 -5.15
#